data_AF-K9SWY1-F1
#
_entry.id   AF-K9SWY1-F1
#
_cell.length_a   1.000
_cell.length_b   1.000
_cell.length_c   1.000
_cell.angle_alpha   90.00
_cell.angle_beta   90.00
_cell.angle_gamma   90.00
#
_symmetry.space_group_name_H-M   'P 1'
#
loop_
_entity.id
_entity.type
_entity.pdbx_description
1 polymer ?
#
loop_
_entity_poly.entity_id
_entity_poly.type
_entity_poly.pdbx_seq_one_letter_code
_entity_poly.pdbx_strand_id
1 'polypeptide(L)'
;MAKVSIDRASLDRVLAQLTKAVEESLAEGIKNGLFHLPSSDRNALWVATDLLQKSGKFPNYKFTFYHLGKGAETNTCAVTFIASTIDNIEHPNQ
;
A
#
# COMPACT_ATOMS: atom_id res chain seq x y z
N MET A 1 14.94 20.11 -1.94
CA MET A 1 14.20 18.94 -1.40
C MET A 1 14.29 18.95 0.11
N ALA A 2 13.17 18.99 0.83
CA ALA A 2 13.19 18.85 2.28
C ALA A 2 13.62 17.42 2.64
N LYS A 3 14.67 17.27 3.45
CA LYS A 3 15.17 15.97 3.89
C LYS A 3 14.20 15.45 4.96
N VAL A 4 13.42 14.44 4.62
CA VAL A 4 12.47 13.82 5.54
C VAL A 4 13.27 12.95 6.51
N SER A 5 13.27 13.31 7.80
CA SER A 5 13.85 12.45 8.84
C SER A 5 12.83 11.40 9.23
N ILE A 6 13.23 10.13 9.22
CA ILE A 6 12.37 8.99 9.54
C ILE A 6 13.13 8.10 10.53
N ASP A 7 12.49 7.78 11.63
CA ASP A 7 12.96 6.77 12.56
C ASP A 7 12.86 5.39 11.91
N ARG A 8 13.96 4.63 11.95
CA ARG A 8 14.04 3.32 11.29
C ARG A 8 13.07 2.30 11.91
N ALA A 9 12.92 2.30 13.23
CA ALA A 9 12.02 1.37 13.90
C ALA A 9 10.55 1.64 13.50
N SER A 10 10.19 2.92 13.37
CA SER A 10 8.88 3.34 12.87
C SER A 10 8.65 2.92 11.43
N LEU A 11 9.65 3.07 10.55
CA LEU A 11 9.58 2.61 9.17
C LEU A 11 9.39 1.09 9.07
N ASP A 12 10.22 0.32 9.78
CA ASP A 12 10.16 -1.14 9.76
C ASP A 12 8.81 -1.65 10.27
N ARG A 13 8.28 -1.06 11.35
CA ARG A 13 6.95 -1.37 11.88
C ARG A 13 5.85 -1.08 10.86
N VAL A 14 5.85 0.11 10.26
CA VAL A 14 4.80 0.51 9.31
C VAL A 14 4.85 -0.34 8.04
N LEU A 15 6.05 -0.65 7.54
CA LEU A 15 6.21 -1.54 6.38
C LEU A 15 5.68 -2.94 6.66
N ALA A 16 5.95 -3.50 7.84
CA ALA A 16 5.42 -4.80 8.24
C ALA A 16 3.89 -4.80 8.34
N GLN A 17 3.30 -3.76 8.95
CA GLN A 17 1.84 -3.63 9.06
C GLN A 17 1.16 -3.47 7.70
N LEU A 18 1.71 -2.62 6.83
CA LEU A 18 1.17 -2.41 5.48
C LEU A 18 1.26 -3.71 4.65
N THR A 19 2.39 -4.42 4.73
CA THR A 19 2.59 -5.69 4.03
C THR A 19 1.56 -6.72 4.48
N LYS A 20 1.37 -6.88 5.80
CA LYS A 20 0.41 -7.81 6.37
C LYS A 20 -1.04 -7.48 5.96
N ALA A 21 -1.42 -6.21 5.99
CA ALA A 21 -2.76 -5.79 5.60
C ALA A 21 -3.08 -6.12 4.12
N VAL A 22 -2.08 -6.04 3.24
CA VAL A 22 -2.23 -6.42 1.82
C VAL A 22 -2.35 -7.94 1.68
N GLU A 23 -1.55 -8.72 2.43
CA GLU A 23 -1.63 -10.18 2.44
C GLU A 23 -2.98 -10.68 2.94
N GLU A 24 -3.52 -10.07 4.00
CA GLU A 24 -4.87 -10.37 4.51
C GLU A 24 -5.94 -9.97 3.50
N SER A 25 -5.84 -8.79 2.90
CA SER A 25 -6.77 -8.34 1.85
C SER A 25 -6.78 -9.29 0.66
N LEU A 26 -5.60 -9.78 0.26
CA LEU A 26 -5.44 -10.79 -0.80
C LEU A 26 -6.14 -12.11 -0.44
N ALA A 27 -5.93 -12.61 0.78
CA ALA A 27 -6.54 -13.84 1.25
C ALA A 27 -8.07 -13.75 1.32
N GLU A 28 -8.60 -12.55 1.60
CA GLU A 28 -10.05 -12.28 1.67
C GLU A 28 -10.66 -11.86 0.33
N GLY A 29 -9.88 -11.77 -0.75
CA GLY A 29 -10.36 -11.31 -2.05
C GLY A 29 -10.72 -9.82 -2.10
N ILE A 30 -10.25 -9.03 -1.14
CA ILE A 30 -10.45 -7.58 -1.06
C ILE A 30 -9.60 -6.91 -2.13
N LYS A 31 -10.29 -6.23 -3.04
CA LYS A 31 -9.66 -5.51 -4.16
C LYS A 31 -9.31 -4.06 -3.82
N ASN A 32 -9.93 -3.46 -2.81
CA ASN A 32 -9.68 -2.06 -2.45
C ASN A 32 -9.74 -1.89 -0.93
N GLY A 33 -8.78 -1.17 -0.36
CA GLY A 33 -8.71 -0.92 1.07
C GLY A 33 -8.09 0.42 1.40
N LEU A 34 -8.46 0.98 2.56
CA LEU A 34 -7.82 2.15 3.12
C LEU A 34 -7.03 1.72 4.36
N PHE A 35 -5.72 1.94 4.31
CA PHE A 35 -4.83 1.70 5.43
C PHE A 35 -4.58 3.02 6.16
N HIS A 36 -5.07 3.11 7.39
CA HIS A 36 -5.03 4.33 8.20
C HIS A 36 -3.99 4.18 9.30
N LEU A 37 -3.15 5.22 9.47
CA LEU A 37 -2.22 5.32 10.58
C LEU A 37 -2.30 6.70 11.28
N PRO A 38 -1.84 6.79 12.53
CA PRO A 38 -1.73 8.06 13.25
C PRO A 38 -0.89 9.10 12.48
N SER A 39 -1.14 10.37 12.74
CA SER A 39 -0.39 11.49 12.14
C SER A 39 1.12 11.40 12.34
N SER A 40 1.56 10.86 13.48
CA SER A 40 2.98 10.65 13.83
C SER A 40 3.72 9.74 12.85
N ASP A 41 3.00 8.82 12.19
CA ASP A 41 3.59 7.85 11.27
C ASP A 41 3.61 8.34 9.82
N ARG A 42 3.26 9.60 9.56
CA ARG A 42 3.14 10.18 8.21
C ARG A 42 4.31 9.81 7.30
N ASN A 43 5.51 10.14 7.75
CA ASN A 43 6.71 10.01 6.92
C ASN A 43 7.09 8.54 6.75
N ALA A 44 6.90 7.73 7.80
CA ALA A 44 7.12 6.29 7.75
C ALA A 44 6.15 5.61 6.77
N LEU A 45 4.86 5.98 6.79
CA LEU A 45 3.86 5.46 5.86
C LEU A 45 4.16 5.88 4.42
N TRP A 46 4.53 7.13 4.19
CA TRP A 46 4.90 7.58 2.84
C TRP A 46 6.06 6.76 2.27
N VAL A 47 7.13 6.57 3.04
CA VAL A 47 8.28 5.80 2.58
C VAL A 47 7.99 4.30 2.50
N ALA A 48 7.21 3.74 3.43
CA ALA A 48 6.79 2.34 3.35
C ALA A 48 5.96 2.05 2.08
N THR A 49 5.03 2.94 1.73
CA THR A 49 4.25 2.85 0.48
C THR A 49 5.17 2.83 -0.75
N ASP A 50 6.13 3.75 -0.83
CA ASP A 50 7.08 3.82 -1.96
C ASP A 50 7.99 2.58 -2.03
N LEU A 51 8.53 2.12 -0.90
CA LEU A 51 9.36 0.92 -0.82
C LEU A 51 8.59 -0.33 -1.23
N LEU A 52 7.35 -0.48 -0.74
CA LEU A 52 6.53 -1.64 -1.05
C LEU A 52 6.13 -1.66 -2.54
N GLN A 53 5.78 -0.51 -3.12
CA GLN A 53 5.49 -0.37 -4.55
C GLN A 53 6.71 -0.75 -5.41
N LYS A 54 7.91 -0.29 -5.05
CA LYS A 54 9.16 -0.59 -5.76
C LYS A 54 9.62 -2.04 -5.59
N SER A 55 9.27 -2.69 -4.49
CA SER A 55 9.64 -4.08 -4.24
C SER A 55 9.04 -5.06 -5.26
N GLY A 56 7.93 -4.70 -5.90
CA GLY A 56 7.19 -5.59 -6.79
C GLY A 56 6.53 -6.78 -6.09
N LYS A 57 6.53 -6.82 -4.74
CA LYS A 57 5.92 -7.93 -3.96
C LYS A 57 4.44 -8.12 -4.27
N PHE A 58 3.72 -7.04 -4.56
CA PHE A 58 2.31 -7.03 -4.92
C PHE A 58 2.10 -6.38 -6.29
N PRO A 59 2.45 -7.07 -7.39
CA PRO A 59 2.50 -6.47 -8.72
C PRO A 59 1.13 -5.99 -9.23
N ASN A 60 0.05 -6.59 -8.74
CA ASN A 60 -1.33 -6.24 -9.10
C ASN A 60 -1.95 -5.19 -8.17
N TYR A 61 -1.15 -4.53 -7.32
CA TYR A 61 -1.62 -3.52 -6.38
C TYR A 61 -0.88 -2.20 -6.59
N LYS A 62 -1.67 -1.13 -6.57
CA LYS A 62 -1.20 0.25 -6.59
C LYS A 62 -1.35 0.83 -5.19
N PHE A 63 -0.25 1.35 -4.67
CA PHE A 63 -0.20 2.01 -3.38
C PHE A 63 -0.25 3.53 -3.59
N THR A 64 -1.27 4.20 -3.06
CA THR A 64 -1.43 5.66 -3.18
C THR A 64 -1.44 6.29 -1.79
N PHE A 65 -0.43 7.10 -1.51
CA PHE A 65 -0.32 7.82 -0.25
C PHE A 65 -1.11 9.14 -0.31
N TYR A 66 -1.95 9.39 0.71
CA TYR A 66 -2.71 10.62 0.89
C TYR A 66 -2.24 11.35 2.16
N HIS A 67 -1.84 12.62 1.98
CA HIS A 67 -1.37 13.51 3.05
C HIS A 67 -2.44 13.90 4.08
N LEU A 68 -3.74 13.73 3.76
CA LEU A 68 -4.87 14.04 4.62
C LEU A 68 -5.89 12.91 4.46
N GLY A 69 -5.99 12.05 5.47
CA GLY A 69 -6.95 10.96 5.53
C GLY A 69 -8.36 11.40 5.88
N LYS A 70 -9.16 10.47 6.45
CA LYS A 70 -10.55 10.66 6.92
C LYS A 70 -10.69 11.61 8.15
N GLY A 71 -9.74 12.51 8.36
CA GLY A 71 -9.74 13.49 9.47
C GLY A 71 -8.39 14.21 9.58
N ALA A 72 -8.40 15.40 10.20
CA ALA A 72 -7.25 16.31 10.32
C ALA A 72 -6.00 15.69 11.00
N GLU A 73 -6.15 14.55 11.68
CA GLU A 73 -5.10 13.87 12.44
C GLU A 73 -4.69 12.48 11.90
N THR A 74 -5.11 12.13 10.68
CA THR A 74 -4.81 10.82 10.09
C THR A 74 -4.13 10.93 8.74
N ASN A 75 -3.14 10.06 8.48
CA ASN A 75 -2.61 9.83 7.14
C ASN A 75 -3.18 8.52 6.61
N THR A 76 -3.46 8.48 5.30
CA THR A 76 -4.09 7.32 4.68
C THR A 76 -3.28 6.86 3.49
N CYS A 77 -2.92 5.58 3.46
CA CYS A 77 -2.49 4.93 2.24
C CYS A 77 -3.71 4.20 1.67
N ALA A 78 -4.19 4.59 0.49
CA ALA A 78 -5.11 3.74 -0.23
C ALA A 78 -4.33 2.64 -0.93
N VAL A 79 -4.85 1.43 -0.83
CA VAL A 79 -4.35 0.26 -1.53
C VAL A 79 -5.44 -0.13 -2.53
N THR A 80 -5.12 -0.06 -3.82
CA THR A 80 -6.07 -0.31 -4.91
C THR A 80 -5.53 -1.44 -5.77
N PHE A 81 -6.29 -2.52 -5.91
CA PHE A 81 -6.00 -3.56 -6.88
C PHE A 81 -6.11 -2.97 -8.27
N ILE A 82 -5.00 -3.01 -8.99
CA ILE A 82 -4.92 -2.68 -10.40
C ILE A 82 -4.70 -4.00 -11.11
N ALA A 83 -5.78 -4.68 -11.48
CA ALA A 83 -5.62 -5.79 -12.41
C ALA A 83 -4.83 -5.26 -13.61
N SER A 84 -3.58 -5.69 -13.80
CA SER A 84 -3.04 -5.69 -15.15
C SER A 84 -3.79 -6.83 -15.82
N THR A 85 -4.82 -6.47 -16.58
CA THR A 85 -5.55 -7.39 -17.45
C THR A 85 -4.54 -8.02 -18.40
N ILE A 86 -4.01 -9.17 -18.01
CA ILE A 86 -3.62 -10.20 -18.97
C ILE A 86 -4.68 -11.28 -18.80
N ASP A 87 -5.88 -10.97 -19.33
CA ASP A 87 -6.81 -12.00 -19.75
C ASP A 87 -6.16 -12.70 -20.96
N ASN A 88 -5.19 -13.58 -20.70
CA ASN A 88 -4.69 -14.49 -21.73
C ASN A 88 -5.71 -15.62 -21.88
N ILE A 89 -6.69 -15.33 -22.74
CA ILE A 89 -7.22 -16.21 -23.79
C ILE A 89 -7.70 -17.59 -23.29
N GLU A 90 -8.96 -17.66 -22.89
CA GLU A 90 -9.75 -18.83 -23.23
C GLU A 90 -9.98 -18.87 -24.75
N HIS A 91 -9.22 -19.70 -25.45
CA HIS A 91 -9.75 -20.43 -26.59
C HIS A 91 -9.50 -21.92 -26.35
N PRO A 92 -10.42 -22.61 -25.65
CA PRO A 92 -10.50 -24.05 -25.75
C PRO A 92 -10.94 -24.40 -27.18
N ASN A 93 -10.08 -25.12 -27.90
CA ASN A 93 -10.38 -25.91 -29.11
C ASN A 93 -11.51 -25.41 -30.02
N GLN A 94 -11.15 -24.81 -31.17
CA GLN A 94 -11.87 -25.01 -32.43
C GLN A 94 -10.90 -25.19 -33.59
#